data_AF-A0A3N5NCJ2-F1
#
_entry.id   AF-A0A3N5NCJ2-F1
#
_cell.length_a   1.000
_cell.length_b   1.000
_cell.length_c   1.000
_cell.angle_alpha   90.00
_cell.angle_beta   90.00
_cell.angle_gamma   90.00
#
_symmetry.space_group_name_H-M   'P 1'
#
loop_
_entity.id
_entity.type
_entity.pdbx_description
1 polymer ?
#
loop_
_entity_poly.entity_id
_entity_poly.type
_entity_poly.pdbx_seq_one_letter_code
_entity_poly.pdbx_strand_id
1 'polypeptide(L)'
;MLIQMKNWEHREKLNNGIADFLASLETRKAYYPGSFELYQQFTDAHLKARQMGNPKEGHLPWTFIPDIDAANEDDICFKREPFISLYSETAIDADTVVEFIDKAVEVANEKVWGTLVATIAVHPDSLKDPLVAAAIDQAIANLRYGSIVINYWGAMAYYMVTTPWGGYPDTDIYDVQSGIGFVNNTLMFDRPQKSVVYARFDTPRDPTLPMFRITISILFRPRAITSAQP
;
A
#
# COMPACT_ATOMS: atom_id res chain seq x y z
N MET A 1 -1.02 3.69 -4.92
CA MET A 1 -0.22 4.91 -4.80
C MET A 1 1.16 4.55 -4.27
N LEU A 2 2.23 5.04 -4.91
CA LEU A 2 3.59 5.01 -4.37
C LEU A 2 3.87 6.33 -3.66
N ILE A 3 4.38 6.30 -2.43
CA ILE A 3 4.71 7.48 -1.64
C ILE A 3 6.22 7.55 -1.45
N GLN A 4 6.85 8.65 -1.87
CA GLN A 4 8.30 8.83 -1.79
C GLN A 4 8.68 10.17 -1.17
N MET A 5 9.87 10.26 -0.60
CA MET A 5 10.42 11.54 -0.15
C MET A 5 10.85 12.35 -1.37
N LYS A 6 10.38 13.61 -1.45
CA LYS A 6 10.55 14.48 -2.62
C LYS A 6 12.01 14.69 -3.00
N ASN A 7 12.86 14.92 -2.02
CA ASN A 7 14.29 15.22 -2.20
C ASN A 7 15.18 13.96 -2.10
N TRP A 8 14.59 12.75 -2.17
CA TRP A 8 15.37 11.52 -2.16
C TRP A 8 16.13 11.35 -3.47
N GLU A 9 17.46 11.25 -3.39
CA GLU A 9 18.36 11.19 -4.54
C GLU A 9 18.09 10.04 -5.54
N HIS A 10 17.40 8.98 -5.11
CA HIS A 10 17.08 7.83 -5.96
C HIS A 10 15.62 7.81 -6.44
N ARG A 11 14.80 8.79 -6.09
CA ARG A 11 13.36 8.84 -6.44
C ARG A 11 13.13 8.65 -7.96
N GLU A 12 13.76 9.50 -8.77
CA GLU A 12 13.60 9.40 -10.24
C GLU A 12 14.20 8.12 -10.81
N LYS A 13 15.30 7.63 -10.21
CA LYS A 13 15.92 6.37 -10.65
C LYS A 13 15.00 5.18 -10.37
N LEU A 14 14.31 5.16 -9.24
CA LEU A 14 13.31 4.13 -8.91
C LEU A 14 12.12 4.23 -9.86
N ASN A 15 11.55 5.43 -10.04
CA ASN A 15 10.42 5.67 -10.94
C ASN A 15 10.72 5.19 -12.37
N ASN A 16 11.88 5.56 -12.91
CA ASN A 16 12.29 5.14 -14.25
C ASN A 16 12.56 3.63 -14.29
N GLY A 17 13.19 3.05 -13.26
CA GLY A 17 13.44 1.61 -13.20
C GLY A 17 12.16 0.77 -13.21
N ILE A 18 11.11 1.21 -12.49
CA ILE A 18 9.79 0.55 -12.52
C ILE A 18 9.15 0.69 -13.91
N ALA A 19 9.19 1.90 -14.49
CA ALA A 19 8.63 2.15 -15.81
C ALA A 19 9.31 1.32 -16.90
N ASP A 20 10.65 1.25 -16.90
CA ASP A 20 11.44 0.46 -17.84
C ASP A 20 11.15 -1.03 -17.69
N PHE A 21 11.05 -1.53 -16.45
CA PHE A 21 10.67 -2.92 -16.20
C PHE A 21 9.29 -3.23 -16.76
N LEU A 22 8.27 -2.40 -16.48
CA LEU A 22 6.92 -2.58 -17.02
C LEU A 22 6.88 -2.50 -18.54
N ALA A 23 7.64 -1.59 -19.15
CA ALA A 23 7.75 -1.47 -20.61
C ALA A 23 8.27 -2.75 -21.27
N SER A 24 9.08 -3.54 -20.56
CA SER A 24 9.59 -4.84 -21.03
C SER A 24 8.57 -5.98 -20.95
N LEU A 25 7.47 -5.81 -20.21
CA LEU A 25 6.45 -6.83 -20.02
C LEU A 25 5.34 -6.74 -21.08
N GLU A 26 4.76 -7.89 -21.43
CA GLU A 26 3.54 -7.91 -22.25
C GLU A 26 2.39 -7.17 -21.54
N THR A 27 1.69 -6.31 -22.28
CA THR A 27 0.47 -5.63 -21.81
C THR A 27 -0.62 -6.62 -21.46
N ARG A 28 -1.57 -6.21 -20.61
CA ARG A 28 -2.66 -7.06 -20.11
C ARG A 28 -4.01 -6.62 -20.65
N LYS A 29 -4.91 -7.60 -20.83
CA LYS A 29 -6.31 -7.37 -21.22
C LYS A 29 -7.00 -6.50 -20.17
N ALA A 30 -7.76 -5.52 -20.65
CA ALA A 30 -8.69 -4.75 -19.83
C ALA A 30 -9.85 -5.67 -19.41
N TYR A 31 -9.72 -6.32 -18.26
CA TYR A 31 -10.64 -7.38 -17.85
C TYR A 31 -11.99 -6.83 -17.36
N TYR A 32 -11.98 -5.70 -16.65
CA TYR A 32 -13.17 -5.17 -16.02
C TYR A 32 -13.99 -4.30 -16.98
N PRO A 33 -15.33 -4.34 -16.90
CA PRO A 33 -16.18 -3.38 -17.61
C PRO A 33 -15.83 -1.93 -17.23
N GLY A 34 -15.80 -1.03 -18.20
CA GLY A 34 -15.47 0.38 -17.95
C GLY A 34 -13.97 0.69 -17.85
N SER A 35 -13.09 -0.30 -18.04
CA SER A 35 -11.64 -0.10 -17.87
C SER A 35 -11.05 0.92 -18.84
N PHE A 36 -11.54 1.01 -20.09
CA PHE A 36 -11.04 1.97 -21.08
C PHE A 36 -11.49 3.39 -20.75
N GLU A 37 -12.76 3.56 -20.36
CA GLU A 37 -13.31 4.84 -19.95
C GLU A 37 -12.65 5.34 -18.67
N LEU A 38 -12.42 4.44 -17.70
CA LEU A 38 -11.67 4.74 -16.49
C LEU A 38 -10.24 5.17 -16.80
N TYR A 39 -9.56 4.39 -17.64
CA TYR A 39 -8.22 4.71 -18.08
C TYR A 39 -8.14 6.12 -18.70
N GLN A 40 -9.07 6.46 -19.59
CA GLN A 40 -9.13 7.77 -20.22
C GLN A 40 -9.29 8.90 -19.19
N GLN A 41 -10.14 8.72 -18.17
CA GLN A 41 -10.32 9.70 -17.09
C GLN A 41 -9.01 10.00 -16.34
N PHE A 42 -8.22 8.97 -16.04
CA PHE A 42 -6.92 9.14 -15.41
C PHE A 42 -5.91 9.87 -16.31
N THR A 43 -5.85 9.50 -17.60
CA THR A 43 -4.89 10.10 -18.53
C THR A 43 -5.26 11.53 -18.93
N ASP A 44 -6.55 11.84 -19.03
CA ASP A 44 -7.04 13.20 -19.33
C ASP A 44 -6.80 14.16 -18.16
N ALA A 45 -6.96 13.67 -16.92
CA ALA A 45 -6.67 14.45 -15.73
C ALA A 45 -5.16 14.74 -15.58
N HIS A 46 -4.30 13.93 -16.20
CA HIS A 46 -2.86 13.92 -15.92
C HIS A 46 -2.01 13.90 -17.20
N LEU A 47 -1.73 15.09 -17.75
CA LEU A 47 -0.91 15.26 -18.96
C LEU A 47 0.52 14.72 -18.83
N LYS A 48 1.01 14.51 -17.60
CA LYS A 48 2.33 13.92 -17.32
C LYS A 48 2.30 12.38 -17.24
N ALA A 49 1.14 11.75 -17.44
CA ALA A 49 1.03 10.30 -17.45
C ALA A 49 1.95 9.70 -18.53
N ARG A 50 2.83 8.80 -18.12
CA ARG A 50 3.76 8.08 -18.98
C ARG A 50 3.12 6.76 -19.36
N GLN A 51 2.80 6.58 -20.63
CA GLN A 51 2.27 5.33 -21.18
C GLN A 51 3.42 4.50 -21.75
N MET A 52 3.43 3.20 -21.49
CA MET A 52 4.52 2.31 -21.87
C MET A 52 4.04 0.90 -22.27
N GLY A 53 4.88 0.21 -23.02
CA GLY A 53 4.55 -1.08 -23.65
C GLY A 53 3.76 -0.94 -24.95
N ASN A 54 3.42 -2.08 -25.56
CA ASN A 54 2.70 -2.15 -26.83
C ASN A 54 1.33 -2.84 -26.61
N PRO A 55 0.22 -2.10 -26.43
CA PRO A 55 -1.09 -2.70 -26.21
C PRO A 55 -1.61 -3.39 -27.47
N LYS A 56 -2.03 -4.65 -27.33
CA LYS A 56 -2.83 -5.38 -28.33
C LYS A 56 -4.29 -4.92 -28.26
N GLU A 57 -5.12 -5.33 -29.21
CA GLU A 57 -6.56 -5.09 -29.15
C GLU A 57 -7.14 -5.60 -27.81
N GLY A 58 -7.95 -4.77 -27.15
CA GLY A 58 -8.53 -5.10 -25.85
C GLY A 58 -7.56 -5.01 -24.66
N HIS A 59 -6.32 -4.58 -24.86
CA HIS A 59 -5.33 -4.36 -23.79
C HIS A 59 -5.16 -2.87 -23.48
N LEU A 60 -4.82 -2.57 -22.23
CA LEU A 60 -4.36 -1.24 -21.82
C LEU A 60 -2.82 -1.21 -21.78
N PRO A 61 -2.18 -0.09 -22.15
CA PRO A 61 -0.76 0.08 -21.90
C PRO A 61 -0.49 0.11 -20.39
N TRP A 62 0.74 -0.18 -19.99
CA TRP A 62 1.17 0.15 -18.64
C TRP A 62 1.24 1.67 -18.51
N THR A 63 0.79 2.23 -17.39
CA THR A 63 0.79 3.68 -17.20
C THR A 63 1.30 4.07 -15.83
N PHE A 64 2.15 5.09 -15.81
CA PHE A 64 2.71 5.68 -14.61
C PHE A 64 2.34 7.17 -14.55
N ILE A 65 1.78 7.61 -13.43
CA ILE A 65 1.46 9.02 -13.20
C ILE A 65 2.35 9.58 -12.09
N PRO A 66 3.41 10.34 -12.42
CA PRO A 66 4.33 10.90 -11.44
C PRO A 66 3.82 12.19 -10.81
N ASP A 67 4.41 12.56 -9.67
CA ASP A 67 4.31 13.89 -9.07
C ASP A 67 2.86 14.33 -8.78
N ILE A 68 2.01 13.42 -8.33
CA ILE A 68 0.68 13.78 -7.83
C ILE A 68 0.85 14.64 -6.59
N ASP A 69 0.26 15.83 -6.60
CA ASP A 69 0.31 16.76 -5.48
C ASP A 69 -0.57 16.25 -4.33
N ALA A 70 0.04 15.84 -3.22
CA ALA A 70 -0.68 15.39 -2.04
C ALA A 70 -1.60 16.48 -1.44
N ALA A 71 -1.41 17.76 -1.76
CA ALA A 71 -2.33 18.81 -1.34
C ALA A 71 -3.64 18.85 -2.17
N ASN A 72 -3.65 18.25 -3.36
CA ASN A 72 -4.84 18.16 -4.21
C ASN A 72 -5.64 16.89 -3.87
N GLU A 73 -6.41 16.94 -2.78
CA GLU A 73 -7.22 15.80 -2.32
C GLU A 73 -8.33 15.41 -3.32
N ASP A 74 -8.72 16.31 -4.21
CA ASP A 74 -9.70 16.06 -5.27
C ASP A 74 -9.14 15.28 -6.47
N ASP A 75 -7.83 15.01 -6.49
CA ASP A 75 -7.19 14.24 -7.54
C ASP A 75 -7.76 12.82 -7.63
N ILE A 76 -8.06 12.37 -8.85
CA ILE A 76 -8.63 11.04 -9.11
C ILE A 76 -7.70 9.92 -8.59
N CYS A 77 -6.39 10.14 -8.54
CA CYS A 77 -5.42 9.20 -8.00
C CYS A 77 -5.55 8.97 -6.49
N PHE A 78 -6.17 9.88 -5.75
CA PHE A 78 -6.45 9.74 -4.33
C PHE A 78 -7.84 9.20 -4.06
N LYS A 79 -8.82 9.46 -4.94
CA LYS A 79 -10.23 9.15 -4.69
C LYS A 79 -10.73 7.84 -5.27
N ARG A 80 -10.01 7.26 -6.23
CA ARG A 80 -10.51 6.11 -6.98
C ARG A 80 -9.44 5.08 -7.20
N GLU A 81 -9.75 3.84 -6.82
CA GLU A 81 -8.88 2.71 -7.09
C GLU A 81 -8.85 2.38 -8.59
N PRO A 82 -7.67 2.42 -9.24
CA PRO A 82 -7.55 2.04 -10.64
C PRO A 82 -7.40 0.51 -10.76
N PHE A 83 -8.51 -0.21 -10.92
CA PHE A 83 -8.50 -1.64 -11.29
C PHE A 83 -8.09 -1.85 -12.77
N ILE A 84 -6.97 -1.26 -13.17
CA ILE A 84 -6.42 -1.22 -14.54
C ILE A 84 -4.88 -1.20 -14.48
N SER A 85 -4.22 -1.27 -15.64
CA SER A 85 -2.75 -1.31 -15.78
C SER A 85 -2.06 0.03 -15.46
N LEU A 86 -2.32 0.62 -14.30
CA LEU A 86 -1.91 1.97 -13.93
C LEU A 86 -1.43 2.05 -12.47
N TYR A 87 -0.39 2.84 -12.23
CA TYR A 87 -0.03 3.26 -10.88
C TYR A 87 0.36 4.74 -10.85
N SER A 88 0.16 5.36 -9.70
CA SER A 88 0.46 6.77 -9.43
C SER A 88 1.50 6.89 -8.32
N GLU A 89 2.19 8.02 -8.31
CA GLU A 89 3.18 8.37 -7.30
C GLU A 89 3.00 9.79 -6.79
N THR A 90 3.26 9.98 -5.49
CA THR A 90 3.26 11.28 -4.84
C THR A 90 4.57 11.49 -4.07
N ALA A 91 5.07 12.73 -4.10
CA ALA A 91 6.28 13.13 -3.39
C ALA A 91 5.96 13.99 -2.18
N ILE A 92 6.49 13.60 -1.03
CA ILE A 92 6.31 14.30 0.23
C ILE A 92 7.58 15.07 0.57
N ASP A 93 7.43 16.36 0.85
CA ASP A 93 8.53 17.20 1.29
C ASP A 93 8.83 16.98 2.78
N ALA A 94 10.08 16.74 3.09
CA ALA A 94 10.60 16.48 4.42
C ALA A 94 12.10 16.76 4.46
N ASP A 95 12.61 17.19 5.61
CA ASP A 95 14.03 17.48 5.82
C ASP A 95 14.80 16.23 6.26
N THR A 96 14.11 15.26 6.87
CA THR A 96 14.71 14.03 7.39
C THR A 96 13.91 12.79 7.00
N VAL A 97 14.58 11.62 7.03
CA VAL A 97 13.92 10.32 6.78
C VAL A 97 12.83 10.03 7.82
N VAL A 98 13.06 10.37 9.08
CA VAL A 98 12.08 10.16 10.17
C VAL A 98 10.82 11.00 9.95
N GLU A 99 10.99 12.27 9.62
CA GLU A 99 9.88 13.17 9.29
C GLU A 99 9.12 12.70 8.04
N PHE A 100 9.85 12.22 7.02
CA PHE A 100 9.24 11.64 5.83
C PHE A 100 8.35 10.44 6.19
N ILE A 101 8.83 9.52 7.03
CA ILE A 101 8.07 8.34 7.43
C ILE A 101 6.75 8.76 8.11
N ASP A 102 6.80 9.73 9.04
CA ASP A 102 5.62 10.22 9.74
C ASP A 102 4.60 10.86 8.78
N LYS A 103 5.06 11.78 7.93
CA LYS A 103 4.21 12.43 6.90
C LYS A 103 3.66 11.43 5.88
N ALA A 104 4.43 10.39 5.53
CA ALA A 104 3.96 9.35 4.61
C ALA A 104 2.82 8.53 5.22
N VAL A 105 2.85 8.26 6.52
CA VAL A 105 1.75 7.61 7.24
C VAL A 105 0.51 8.50 7.27
N GLU A 106 0.67 9.80 7.53
CA GLU A 106 -0.43 10.76 7.48
C GLU A 106 -1.08 10.80 6.08
N VAL A 107 -0.28 10.95 5.02
CA VAL A 107 -0.81 10.96 3.64
C VAL A 107 -1.49 9.64 3.29
N ALA A 108 -0.91 8.50 3.66
CA ALA A 108 -1.52 7.19 3.41
C ALA A 108 -2.89 7.07 4.12
N ASN A 109 -2.96 7.44 5.40
CA ASN A 109 -4.17 7.32 6.20
C ASN A 109 -5.28 8.29 5.81
N GLU A 110 -4.94 9.55 5.50
CA GLU A 110 -5.94 10.60 5.31
C GLU A 110 -6.32 10.83 3.84
N LYS A 111 -5.44 10.49 2.90
CA LYS A 111 -5.60 10.90 1.49
C LYS A 111 -5.72 9.74 0.52
N VAL A 112 -5.09 8.60 0.78
CA VAL A 112 -5.15 7.45 -0.12
C VAL A 112 -6.43 6.67 0.12
N TRP A 113 -7.32 6.63 -0.88
CA TRP A 113 -8.53 5.81 -0.80
C TRP A 113 -8.18 4.31 -0.74
N GLY A 114 -8.78 3.62 0.22
CA GLY A 114 -8.56 2.21 0.47
C GLY A 114 -7.60 1.94 1.63
N THR A 115 -7.96 0.96 2.46
CA THR A 115 -7.28 0.57 3.70
C THR A 115 -6.90 -0.92 3.70
N LEU A 116 -6.89 -1.58 2.53
CA LEU A 116 -6.69 -3.04 2.46
C LEU A 116 -5.27 -3.44 2.84
N VAL A 117 -4.29 -2.87 2.14
CA VAL A 117 -2.89 -3.23 2.29
C VAL A 117 -1.98 -2.04 2.06
N ALA A 118 -0.97 -1.90 2.93
CA ALA A 118 0.16 -1.01 2.74
C ALA A 118 1.46 -1.81 2.72
N THR A 119 2.37 -1.48 1.80
CA THR A 119 3.71 -2.06 1.76
C THR A 119 4.74 -1.00 2.11
N ILE A 120 5.63 -1.31 3.05
CA ILE A 120 6.81 -0.50 3.38
C ILE A 120 8.03 -1.20 2.81
N ALA A 121 8.77 -0.53 1.92
CA ALA A 121 10.07 -0.97 1.46
C ALA A 121 11.16 -0.21 2.22
N VAL A 122 11.98 -0.92 2.98
CA VAL A 122 13.05 -0.36 3.80
C VAL A 122 14.30 -1.24 3.77
N HIS A 123 15.43 -0.64 3.40
CA HIS A 123 16.70 -1.35 3.32
C HIS A 123 17.24 -1.70 4.72
N PRO A 124 17.83 -2.88 4.96
CA PRO A 124 18.37 -3.26 6.27
C PRO A 124 19.44 -2.29 6.79
N ASP A 125 20.21 -1.65 5.91
CA ASP A 125 21.19 -0.64 6.33
C ASP A 125 20.53 0.62 6.89
N SER A 126 19.34 1.00 6.40
CA SER A 126 18.57 2.12 6.97
C SER A 126 18.07 1.79 8.39
N LEU A 127 17.75 0.52 8.65
CA LEU A 127 17.32 0.05 9.98
C LEU A 127 18.47 -0.03 11.00
N LYS A 128 19.73 0.20 10.59
CA LYS A 128 20.85 0.33 11.54
C LYS A 128 20.81 1.64 12.32
N ASP A 129 20.15 2.67 11.77
CA ASP A 129 19.86 3.91 12.50
C ASP A 129 18.69 3.66 13.47
N PRO A 130 18.90 3.79 14.79
CA PRO A 130 17.85 3.56 15.78
C PRO A 130 16.63 4.48 15.62
N LEU A 131 16.82 5.70 15.12
CA LEU A 131 15.72 6.65 14.92
C LEU A 131 14.83 6.22 13.75
N VAL A 132 15.45 5.75 12.66
CA VAL A 132 14.71 5.21 11.51
C VAL A 132 14.00 3.92 11.89
N ALA A 133 14.66 3.01 12.61
CA ALA A 133 14.03 1.77 13.09
C ALA A 133 12.81 2.06 13.97
N ALA A 134 12.93 2.99 14.92
CA ALA A 134 11.82 3.42 15.76
C ALA A 134 10.69 4.09 14.95
N ALA A 135 11.03 4.89 13.95
CA ALA A 135 10.05 5.51 13.06
C ALA A 135 9.27 4.47 12.24
N ILE A 136 9.92 3.43 11.74
CA ILE A 136 9.25 2.32 11.03
C ILE A 136 8.32 1.55 11.97
N ASP A 137 8.74 1.25 13.20
CA ASP A 137 7.88 0.59 14.19
C ASP A 137 6.63 1.43 14.51
N GLN A 138 6.80 2.75 14.65
CA GLN A 138 5.68 3.68 14.84
C GLN A 138 4.78 3.76 13.60
N ALA A 139 5.36 3.75 12.39
CA ALA A 139 4.59 3.72 11.15
C ALA A 139 3.72 2.46 11.06
N ILE A 140 4.25 1.30 11.43
CA ILE A 140 3.50 0.04 11.48
C ILE A 140 2.33 0.13 12.47
N ALA A 141 2.54 0.76 13.63
CA ALA A 141 1.48 0.98 14.59
C ALA A 141 0.39 1.94 14.06
N ASN A 142 0.79 3.05 13.45
CA ASN A 142 -0.08 4.16 13.07
C ASN A 142 -0.79 3.98 11.72
N LEU A 143 -0.28 3.16 10.80
CA LEU A 143 -0.92 2.91 9.50
C LEU A 143 -2.29 2.22 9.68
N ARG A 144 -3.36 2.85 9.22
CA ARG A 144 -4.74 2.35 9.33
C ARG A 144 -5.07 1.45 8.14
N TYR A 145 -4.27 0.39 7.98
CA TYR A 145 -4.43 -0.64 6.95
C TYR A 145 -4.60 -2.01 7.60
N GLY A 146 -5.50 -2.84 7.06
CA GLY A 146 -5.75 -4.18 7.62
C GLY A 146 -4.63 -5.18 7.32
N SER A 147 -3.74 -4.89 6.37
CA SER A 147 -2.48 -5.61 6.19
C SER A 147 -1.31 -4.64 5.97
N ILE A 148 -0.22 -4.86 6.68
CA ILE A 148 1.04 -4.14 6.51
C ILE A 148 2.11 -5.15 6.13
N VAL A 149 2.76 -4.95 4.98
CA VAL A 149 3.81 -5.86 4.49
C VAL A 149 5.13 -5.11 4.39
N ILE A 150 6.16 -5.63 5.04
CA ILE A 150 7.49 -5.04 5.01
C ILE A 150 8.35 -5.82 4.02
N ASN A 151 8.91 -5.11 3.04
CA ASN A 151 9.87 -5.62 2.05
C ASN A 151 9.36 -6.74 1.13
N TYR A 152 8.05 -6.84 0.93
CA TYR A 152 7.48 -7.83 0.02
C TYR A 152 6.19 -7.37 -0.63
N TRP A 153 5.75 -8.14 -1.62
CA TRP A 153 4.47 -7.92 -2.29
C TRP A 153 3.30 -7.98 -1.30
N GLY A 154 2.50 -6.90 -1.26
CA GLY A 154 1.40 -6.75 -0.30
C GLY A 154 0.40 -7.91 -0.27
N ALA A 155 0.09 -8.53 -1.43
CA ALA A 155 -0.85 -9.64 -1.49
C ALA A 155 -0.35 -10.90 -0.78
N MET A 156 0.92 -10.97 -0.37
CA MET A 156 1.43 -12.13 0.36
C MET A 156 0.69 -12.35 1.69
N ALA A 157 0.22 -11.28 2.35
CA ALA A 157 -0.63 -11.40 3.53
C ALA A 157 -2.01 -12.02 3.22
N TYR A 158 -2.49 -12.00 1.97
CA TYR A 158 -3.66 -12.79 1.59
C TYR A 158 -3.28 -14.27 1.41
N TYR A 159 -2.20 -14.54 0.66
CA TYR A 159 -1.79 -15.91 0.30
C TYR A 159 -1.29 -16.76 1.46
N MET A 160 -0.93 -16.18 2.60
CA MET A 160 -0.56 -16.94 3.79
C MET A 160 -1.73 -17.70 4.43
N VAL A 161 -2.98 -17.30 4.16
CA VAL A 161 -4.23 -17.93 4.68
C VAL A 161 -4.37 -17.93 6.22
N THR A 162 -3.32 -17.58 6.96
CA THR A 162 -3.29 -17.49 8.42
C THR A 162 -3.39 -16.06 8.94
N THR A 163 -3.07 -15.09 8.10
CA THR A 163 -3.17 -13.67 8.37
C THR A 163 -4.57 -13.17 8.03
N PRO A 164 -5.32 -12.60 8.99
CA PRO A 164 -6.53 -11.86 8.70
C PRO A 164 -6.31 -10.83 7.58
N TRP A 165 -7.15 -10.89 6.55
CA TRP A 165 -7.11 -9.99 5.38
C TRP A 165 -8.44 -9.26 5.24
N GLY A 166 -8.40 -7.93 5.23
CA GLY A 166 -9.58 -7.07 5.22
C GLY A 166 -9.21 -5.60 5.37
N GLY A 167 -10.20 -4.70 5.29
CA GLY A 167 -10.00 -3.28 5.60
C GLY A 167 -9.72 -3.05 7.10
N TYR A 168 -9.05 -1.94 7.42
CA TYR A 168 -8.82 -1.57 8.82
C TYR A 168 -10.17 -1.27 9.51
N PRO A 169 -10.36 -1.61 10.79
CA PRO A 169 -11.67 -1.56 11.44
C PRO A 169 -12.05 -0.16 11.95
N ASP A 170 -11.95 0.86 11.08
CA ASP A 170 -12.41 2.24 11.30
C ASP A 170 -13.37 2.75 10.21
N THR A 171 -13.70 1.91 9.24
CA THR A 171 -14.55 2.24 8.09
C THR A 171 -16.02 2.42 8.48
N ASP A 172 -16.66 3.49 7.99
CA ASP A 172 -18.10 3.71 8.07
C ASP A 172 -18.83 2.75 7.11
N ILE A 173 -19.98 2.21 7.54
CA ILE A 173 -20.83 1.36 6.70
C ILE A 173 -21.34 2.07 5.44
N TYR A 174 -21.36 3.40 5.42
CA TYR A 174 -21.76 4.21 4.27
C TYR A 174 -20.59 4.67 3.40
N ASP A 175 -19.34 4.52 3.86
CA ASP A 175 -18.12 4.82 3.11
C ASP A 175 -17.19 3.60 3.11
N VAL A 176 -17.70 2.50 2.55
CA VAL A 176 -16.94 1.25 2.48
C VAL A 176 -15.88 1.36 1.40
N GLN A 177 -14.63 1.54 1.84
CA GLN A 177 -13.47 1.56 0.94
C GLN A 177 -13.00 0.13 0.64
N SER A 178 -12.26 -0.50 1.56
CA SER A 178 -11.66 -1.83 1.37
C SER A 178 -12.47 -2.99 1.96
N GLY A 179 -13.78 -2.81 2.14
CA GLY A 179 -14.68 -3.80 2.73
C GLY A 179 -14.77 -3.74 4.26
N ILE A 180 -15.69 -4.53 4.83
CA ILE A 180 -15.93 -4.63 6.28
C ILE A 180 -15.63 -6.06 6.74
N GLY A 181 -14.76 -6.19 7.75
CA GLY A 181 -14.38 -7.46 8.34
C GLY A 181 -13.16 -8.11 7.70
N PHE A 182 -12.90 -9.37 8.04
CA PHE A 182 -11.69 -10.08 7.65
C PHE A 182 -11.99 -11.48 7.14
N VAL A 183 -11.32 -11.88 6.05
CA VAL A 183 -11.15 -13.28 5.64
C VAL A 183 -9.85 -13.82 6.21
N ASN A 184 -9.59 -15.12 6.06
CA ASN A 184 -8.33 -15.78 6.46
C ASN A 184 -7.96 -15.67 7.95
N ASN A 185 -8.90 -15.29 8.82
CA ASN A 185 -8.75 -15.34 10.28
C ASN A 185 -8.87 -16.78 10.82
N THR A 186 -8.04 -17.69 10.30
CA THR A 186 -8.09 -19.14 10.61
C THR A 186 -7.75 -19.45 12.07
N LEU A 187 -7.03 -18.54 12.74
CA LEU A 187 -6.74 -18.62 14.17
C LEU A 187 -7.84 -18.01 15.05
N MET A 188 -8.95 -17.55 14.46
CA MET A 188 -10.13 -17.04 15.16
C MET A 188 -9.85 -15.92 16.17
N PHE A 189 -8.94 -15.00 15.83
CA PHE A 189 -8.70 -13.83 16.65
C PHE A 189 -9.98 -13.00 16.77
N ASP A 190 -10.32 -12.58 17.99
CA ASP A 190 -11.42 -11.64 18.20
C ASP A 190 -10.98 -10.23 17.82
N ARG A 191 -11.77 -9.56 16.99
CA ARG A 191 -11.59 -8.15 16.54
C ARG A 191 -10.15 -7.83 16.09
N PRO A 192 -9.59 -8.54 15.08
CA PRO A 192 -8.28 -8.19 14.53
C PRO A 192 -8.30 -6.76 13.97
N GLN A 193 -7.20 -6.03 14.14
CA GLN A 193 -7.04 -4.70 13.53
C GLN A 193 -6.27 -4.78 12.23
N LYS A 194 -5.16 -5.50 12.27
CA LYS A 194 -4.27 -5.66 11.13
C LYS A 194 -3.35 -6.85 11.28
N SER A 195 -2.88 -7.35 10.14
CA SER A 195 -1.80 -8.33 10.03
C SER A 195 -0.52 -7.62 9.58
N VAL A 196 0.62 -7.95 10.20
CA VAL A 196 1.93 -7.42 9.82
C VAL A 196 2.82 -8.57 9.36
N VAL A 197 3.27 -8.51 8.11
CA VAL A 197 4.13 -9.53 7.50
C VAL A 197 5.49 -8.90 7.21
N TYR A 198 6.52 -9.40 7.86
CA TYR A 198 7.90 -9.02 7.62
C TYR A 198 8.54 -10.01 6.65
N ALA A 199 9.17 -9.49 5.60
CA ALA A 199 10.06 -10.25 4.76
C ALA A 199 11.47 -9.66 4.77
N ARG A 200 12.42 -10.45 4.26
CA ARG A 200 13.76 -9.95 3.94
C ARG A 200 13.69 -9.01 2.74
N PHE A 201 14.56 -8.00 2.72
CA PHE A 201 14.70 -7.09 1.57
C PHE A 201 15.30 -7.80 0.35
N ASP A 202 16.15 -8.80 0.59
CA ASP A 202 16.76 -9.63 -0.43
C ASP A 202 16.14 -11.04 -0.43
N THR A 203 16.07 -11.66 -1.61
CA THR A 203 15.75 -13.10 -1.69
C THR A 203 17.02 -13.88 -1.30
N PRO A 204 17.04 -14.59 -0.17
CA PRO A 204 18.22 -15.37 0.21
C PRO A 204 18.45 -16.49 -0.80
N ARG A 205 19.72 -16.75 -1.14
CA ARG A 205 20.09 -17.88 -2.01
C ARG A 205 19.83 -19.23 -1.34
N ASP A 206 19.78 -19.25 -0.02
CA ASP A 206 19.53 -20.46 0.79
C ASP A 206 18.03 -20.58 1.10
N PRO A 207 17.34 -21.61 0.57
CA PRO A 207 15.91 -21.82 0.79
C PRO A 207 15.55 -22.27 2.22
N THR A 208 16.55 -22.55 3.08
CA THR A 208 16.32 -22.98 4.47
C THR A 208 16.20 -21.81 5.45
N LEU A 209 16.60 -20.59 5.04
CA LEU A 209 16.46 -19.41 5.88
C LEU A 209 15.00 -18.94 5.92
N PRO A 210 14.48 -18.53 7.10
CA PRO A 210 13.11 -18.05 7.20
C PRO A 210 12.95 -16.80 6.34
N MET A 211 12.12 -16.90 5.29
CA MET A 211 11.84 -15.79 4.39
C MET A 211 10.86 -14.78 5.00
N PHE A 212 10.01 -15.22 5.91
CA PHE A 212 8.93 -14.42 6.48
C PHE A 212 8.85 -14.54 8.01
N ARG A 213 8.51 -13.44 8.67
CA ARG A 213 8.08 -13.39 10.07
C ARG A 213 6.74 -12.67 10.13
N ILE A 214 5.77 -13.22 10.87
CA ILE A 214 4.41 -12.66 10.95
C ILE A 214 4.14 -12.14 12.36
N THR A 215 3.52 -10.98 12.48
CA THR A 215 2.97 -10.44 13.73
C THR A 215 1.52 -10.01 13.47
N ILE A 216 0.58 -10.35 14.37
CA ILE A 216 -0.83 -9.97 14.22
C ILE A 216 -1.18 -9.03 15.37
N SER A 217 -1.74 -7.86 15.04
CA SER A 217 -2.20 -6.89 16.04
C SER A 217 -3.70 -7.04 16.27
N ILE A 218 -4.07 -7.23 17.54
CA ILE A 218 -5.45 -7.41 17.99
C ILE A 218 -5.86 -6.25 18.90
N LEU A 219 -7.07 -5.73 18.74
CA LEU A 219 -7.59 -4.68 19.62
C LEU A 219 -8.13 -5.33 20.90
N PHE A 220 -7.41 -5.21 22.01
CA PHE A 220 -8.01 -5.43 23.33
C PHE A 220 -8.75 -4.17 23.77
N ARG A 221 -10.04 -4.04 23.42
CA ARG A 221 -10.94 -3.21 24.23
C ARG A 221 -11.43 -4.06 25.40
N PRO A 222 -11.30 -3.63 26.67
CA PRO A 222 -11.93 -4.36 27.77
C PRO A 222 -13.43 -4.44 27.50
N ARG A 223 -14.02 -5.63 27.68
CA ARG A 223 -15.47 -5.76 27.75
C ARG A 223 -15.94 -4.77 28.81
N ALA A 224 -16.71 -3.75 28.41
CA ALA A 224 -17.61 -3.11 29.35
C ALA A 224 -18.61 -4.19 29.75
N ILE A 225 -18.29 -4.93 30.81
CA ILE A 225 -19.26 -5.75 31.52
C ILE A 225 -20.18 -4.70 32.15
N THR A 226 -21.26 -4.36 31.45
CA THR A 226 -22.40 -3.74 32.12
C THR A 226 -22.88 -4.78 33.13
N SER A 227 -22.49 -4.58 34.39
CA SER A 227 -23.11 -5.25 35.50
C SER A 227 -24.58 -4.87 35.47
N ALA A 228 -25.42 -5.80 35.07
CA ALA A 228 -26.83 -5.76 35.46
C ALA A 228 -26.82 -5.80 36.99
N GLN A 229 -27.06 -4.65 37.62
CA GLN A 229 -27.36 -4.60 39.04
C GLN A 229 -28.75 -5.23 39.26
N PRO A 230 -28.93 -5.94 40.40
CA PRO A 230 -30.04 -6.86 40.64
C PRO A 230 -31.41 -6.20 40.70
#